data_AF-A0A7V0SBI6-F1
#
_entry.id   AF-A0A7V0SBI6-F1
#
_cell.length_a   1.000
_cell.length_b   1.000
_cell.length_c   1.000
_cell.angle_alpha   90.00
_cell.angle_beta   90.00
_cell.angle_gamma   90.00
#
_symmetry.space_group_name_H-M   'P 1'
#
loop_
_entity.id
_entity.type
_entity.pdbx_description
1 polymer ?
#
loop_
_entity_poly.entity_id
_entity_poly.type
_entity_poly.pdbx_seq_one_letter_code
_entity_poly.pdbx_strand_id
1 'polypeptide(L)'
;DHCENLLRLLRRKYEGKISFSETAVNEIMEISSKVREFLTLLIESYSPGQVNILPHAEAIEERIDEMRRSMRTRHVERLCTSTCDVPSGLIFIDMLNNFEKIGDHALNIAQIISGKRIF
;
A
#
# COMPACT_ATOMS: atom_id res chain seq x y z
N ASP A 1 4.16 -12.66 0.21
CA ASP A 1 5.41 -12.16 0.82
C ASP A 1 5.26 -10.76 1.42
N HIS A 2 4.73 -9.76 0.70
CA HIS A 2 4.60 -8.38 1.20
C HIS A 2 3.74 -8.22 2.47
N CYS A 3 2.66 -9.00 2.62
CA CYS A 3 1.90 -9.04 3.87
C CYS A 3 2.73 -9.58 5.05
N GLU A 4 3.63 -10.54 4.80
CA GLU A 4 4.54 -11.06 5.82
C GLU A 4 5.60 -10.01 6.18
N ASN A 5 6.11 -9.27 5.20
CA ASN A 5 7.02 -8.15 5.45
C ASN A 5 6.36 -7.07 6.31
N LEU A 6 5.10 -6.71 6.03
CA LEU A 6 4.33 -5.80 6.88
C LEU A 6 4.21 -6.31 8.32
N LEU A 7 3.94 -7.59 8.52
CA LEU A 7 3.91 -8.20 9.85
C LEU A 7 5.28 -8.13 10.55
N ARG A 8 6.39 -8.40 9.83
CA ARG A 8 7.75 -8.28 10.36
C ARG A 8 8.09 -6.84 10.76
N LEU A 9 7.68 -5.85 9.97
CA LEU A 9 7.84 -4.43 10.27
C LEU A 9 7.05 -4.02 11.51
N LEU A 10 5.80 -4.51 11.66
CA LEU A 10 4.99 -4.29 12.86
C LEU A 10 5.62 -4.89 14.11
N ARG A 11 6.20 -6.11 14.02
CA ARG A 11 6.94 -6.72 15.13
C ARG A 11 8.15 -5.89 15.53
N ARG A 12 8.96 -5.46 14.55
CA ARG A 12 10.12 -4.57 14.78
C ARG A 12 9.71 -3.27 15.47
N LYS A 13 8.60 -2.67 15.05
CA LYS A 13 8.03 -1.47 15.70
C LYS A 13 7.67 -1.75 17.17
N TYR A 14 6.99 -2.86 17.44
CA TYR A 14 6.54 -3.23 18.78
C TYR A 14 7.72 -3.55 19.72
N GLU A 15 8.64 -4.42 19.28
CA GLU A 15 9.83 -4.82 20.05
C GLU A 15 10.77 -3.65 20.30
N GLY A 16 10.94 -2.77 19.31
CA GLY A 16 11.72 -1.54 19.42
C GLY A 16 11.03 -0.42 20.21
N LYS A 17 9.79 -0.62 20.69
CA LYS A 17 8.96 0.41 21.35
C LYS A 17 8.83 1.70 20.55
N ILE A 18 8.82 1.57 19.22
CA ILE A 18 8.76 2.69 18.28
C ILE A 18 7.30 3.15 18.18
N SER A 19 7.08 4.44 18.39
CA SER A 19 5.76 5.05 18.28
C SER A 19 5.59 5.76 16.94
N PHE A 20 4.38 5.70 16.40
CA PHE A 20 3.98 6.51 15.24
C PHE A 20 3.11 7.65 15.72
N SER A 21 3.20 8.79 15.04
CA SER A 21 2.24 9.87 15.24
C SER A 21 0.86 9.42 14.78
N GLU A 22 -0.18 10.05 15.31
CA GLU A 22 -1.55 9.83 14.88
C GLU A 22 -1.71 10.00 13.36
N THR A 23 -1.06 11.02 12.79
CA THR A 23 -1.03 11.24 11.34
C THR A 23 -0.46 10.04 10.59
N ALA A 24 0.68 9.49 11.02
CA ALA A 24 1.29 8.34 10.36
C ALA A 24 0.42 7.07 10.50
N VAL A 25 -0.26 6.89 11.63
CA VAL A 25 -1.22 5.79 11.80
C VAL A 25 -2.40 5.94 10.84
N ASN A 26 -2.97 7.14 10.72
CA ASN A 26 -4.08 7.42 9.81
C ASN A 26 -3.68 7.20 8.34
N GLU A 27 -2.48 7.64 7.96
CA GLU A 27 -1.92 7.42 6.62
C GLU A 27 -1.76 5.92 6.30
N ILE A 28 -1.25 5.12 7.24
CA ILE A 28 -1.15 3.66 7.08
C ILE A 28 -2.54 3.02 6.95
N MET A 29 -3.50 3.45 7.77
CA MET A 29 -4.86 2.91 7.71
C MET A 29 -5.52 3.23 6.36
N GLU A 30 -5.33 4.45 5.84
CA GLU A 30 -5.86 4.87 4.54
C GLU A 30 -5.33 4.00 3.40
N ILE A 31 -4.00 3.86 3.27
CA ILE A 31 -3.40 3.06 2.20
C ILE A 31 -3.73 1.57 2.34
N SER A 32 -3.78 1.05 3.58
CA SER A 32 -4.18 -0.34 3.83
C SER A 32 -5.63 -0.61 3.40
N SER A 33 -6.54 0.35 3.61
CA SER A 33 -7.93 0.22 3.20
C SER A 33 -8.05 0.24 1.68
N LYS A 34 -7.26 1.08 0.98
CA LYS A 34 -7.24 1.13 -0.48
C LYS A 34 -6.68 -0.16 -1.10
N VAL A 35 -5.62 -0.73 -0.51
CA VAL A 35 -5.11 -2.06 -0.92
C VAL A 35 -6.16 -3.15 -0.70
N ARG A 36 -6.86 -3.14 0.43
CA ARG A 36 -7.95 -4.09 0.70
C ARG A 36 -9.11 -3.97 -0.30
N GLU A 37 -9.49 -2.75 -0.66
CA GLU A 37 -10.48 -2.48 -1.71
C GLU A 37 -10.05 -3.11 -3.04
N PHE A 38 -8.78 -2.96 -3.42
CA PHE A 38 -8.24 -3.59 -4.63
C PHE A 38 -8.35 -5.13 -4.58
N LEU A 39 -7.91 -5.74 -3.47
CA LEU A 39 -8.01 -7.18 -3.32
C LEU A 39 -9.46 -7.68 -3.35
N THR A 40 -10.39 -6.91 -2.80
CA THR A 40 -11.83 -7.23 -2.81
C THR A 40 -12.37 -7.20 -4.25
N LEU A 41 -12.02 -6.16 -5.02
CA LEU A 41 -12.36 -6.06 -6.44
C LEU A 41 -11.92 -7.31 -7.20
N LEU A 42 -10.69 -7.78 -6.99
CA LEU A 42 -10.18 -8.97 -7.67
C LEU A 42 -10.98 -10.23 -7.32
N ILE A 43 -11.32 -10.41 -6.05
CA ILE A 43 -12.09 -11.58 -5.58
C ILE A 43 -13.49 -11.58 -6.19
N GLU A 44 -14.17 -10.43 -6.19
CA GLU A 44 -15.53 -10.30 -6.73
C GLU A 44 -15.56 -10.52 -8.25
N SER A 45 -14.52 -10.06 -8.94
CA SER A 45 -14.37 -10.14 -10.40
C SER A 45 -14.00 -11.52 -10.92
N TYR A 46 -13.65 -12.46 -10.03
CA TYR A 46 -13.33 -13.84 -10.40
C TYR A 46 -14.58 -14.66 -10.79
N SER A 47 -15.79 -14.14 -10.51
CA SER A 47 -17.04 -14.82 -10.88
C SER A 47 -17.24 -14.90 -12.40
N PRO A 48 -17.82 -15.99 -12.94
CA PRO A 48 -18.01 -16.17 -14.37
C PRO A 48 -19.00 -15.13 -14.94
N GLY A 49 -18.44 -14.11 -15.58
CA GLY A 49 -19.14 -13.01 -16.24
C GLY A 49 -18.12 -11.90 -16.50
N GLN A 50 -17.63 -11.79 -17.73
CA GLN A 50 -16.53 -10.88 -18.09
C GLN A 50 -16.97 -9.41 -17.98
N VAL A 51 -16.85 -8.83 -16.77
CA VAL A 51 -16.81 -7.38 -16.59
C VAL A 51 -15.36 -6.96 -16.76
N ASN A 52 -15.11 -6.00 -17.66
CA ASN A 52 -13.78 -5.42 -17.82
C ASN A 52 -13.45 -4.56 -16.59
N ILE A 53 -12.70 -5.13 -15.65
CA ILE A 53 -12.33 -4.49 -14.38
C ILE A 53 -11.10 -3.60 -14.49
N LEU A 54 -10.39 -3.66 -15.62
CA LEU A 54 -9.10 -3.03 -15.80
C LEU A 54 -9.12 -1.51 -15.55
N PRO A 55 -10.09 -0.72 -16.05
CA PRO A 55 -10.12 0.72 -15.78
C PRO A 55 -10.23 1.03 -14.28
N HIS A 56 -10.95 0.20 -13.53
CA HIS A 56 -11.11 0.38 -12.09
C HIS A 56 -9.85 -0.06 -11.33
N ALA A 57 -9.23 -1.17 -11.76
CA ALA A 57 -7.96 -1.64 -11.22
C ALA A 57 -6.82 -0.62 -11.42
N GLU A 58 -6.71 -0.04 -12.62
CA GLU A 58 -5.73 1.01 -12.94
C GLU A 58 -5.93 2.24 -12.06
N ALA A 59 -7.18 2.68 -11.88
CA ALA A 59 -7.49 3.83 -11.02
C ALA A 59 -7.15 3.58 -9.54
N ILE A 60 -7.35 2.36 -9.04
CA ILE A 60 -7.00 2.01 -7.65
C ILE A 60 -5.47 1.95 -7.49
N GLU A 61 -4.75 1.34 -8.44
CA GLU A 61 -3.29 1.27 -8.43
C GLU A 61 -2.68 2.67 -8.46
N GLU A 62 -3.09 3.52 -9.40
CA GLU A 62 -2.63 4.90 -9.50
C GLU A 62 -2.88 5.65 -8.18
N ARG A 63 -4.03 5.41 -7.54
CA ARG A 63 -4.34 6.02 -6.24
C ARG A 63 -3.42 5.53 -5.13
N ILE A 64 -3.12 4.24 -5.05
CA ILE A 64 -2.15 3.69 -4.07
C ILE A 64 -0.79 4.35 -4.28
N ASP A 65 -0.41 4.54 -5.53
CA ASP A 65 0.89 5.06 -5.91
C ASP A 65 1.03 6.56 -5.59
N GLU A 66 -0.01 7.36 -5.85
CA GLU A 66 -0.15 8.74 -5.38
C GLU A 66 -0.08 8.86 -3.86
N MET A 67 -0.79 7.98 -3.14
CA MET A 67 -0.80 7.96 -1.69
C MET A 67 0.61 7.70 -1.16
N ARG A 68 1.31 6.68 -1.68
CA ARG A 68 2.71 6.41 -1.34
C ARG A 68 3.59 7.63 -1.56
N ARG A 69 3.53 8.25 -2.74
CA ARG A 69 4.36 9.42 -3.08
C ARG A 69 4.09 10.59 -2.13
N SER A 70 2.82 10.94 -1.91
CA SER A 70 2.44 12.07 -1.06
C SER A 70 2.79 11.84 0.42
N MET A 71 2.53 10.64 0.95
CA MET A 71 2.86 10.26 2.33
C MET A 71 4.38 10.24 2.54
N ARG A 72 5.15 9.77 1.55
CA ARG A 72 6.62 9.83 1.58
C ARG A 72 7.13 11.26 1.63
N THR A 73 6.60 12.16 0.80
CA THR A 73 6.98 13.59 0.82
C THR A 73 6.69 14.22 2.18
N ARG A 74 5.47 14.04 2.71
CA ARG A 74 5.11 14.55 4.05
C ARG A 74 5.99 13.95 5.14
N HIS A 75 6.39 12.69 5.01
CA HIS A 75 7.30 12.06 5.95
C HIS A 75 8.71 12.68 5.92
N VAL A 76 9.25 12.98 4.74
CA VAL A 76 10.55 13.67 4.59
C VAL A 76 10.50 15.06 5.24
N GLU A 77 9.41 15.81 5.07
CA GLU A 77 9.21 17.10 5.73
C GLU A 77 9.21 16.98 7.26
N ARG A 78 8.57 15.94 7.82
CA ARG A 78 8.58 15.64 9.26
C ARG A 78 9.97 15.31 9.79
N LEU A 79 10.77 14.58 9.00
CA LEU A 79 12.17 14.30 9.34
C LEU A 79 13.01 15.60 9.35
N CYS A 80 12.89 16.45 8.32
CA CYS A 80 13.62 17.71 8.24
C CYS A 80 13.27 18.69 9.37
N THR A 81 12.04 18.63 9.89
CA THR A 81 11.58 19.47 11.01
C THR A 81 11.86 18.86 12.39
N SER A 82 12.56 17.70 12.47
CA SER A 82 12.81 16.96 13.72
C SER A 82 11.54 16.58 14.49
N THR A 83 10.40 16.49 13.80
CA THR A 83 9.11 16.09 14.38
C THR A 83 8.86 14.58 14.30
N CYS A 84 9.81 13.82 13.74
CA CYS A 84 9.78 12.38 13.63
C CYS A 84 11.15 11.77 13.94
N ASP A 85 11.15 10.67 14.69
CA ASP A 85 12.34 9.87 14.92
C ASP A 85 12.74 9.09 13.66
N VAL A 86 14.04 8.81 13.48
CA VAL A 86 14.58 8.17 12.27
C VAL A 86 14.11 6.70 12.15
N PRO A 87 14.14 5.86 13.20
CA PRO A 87 13.68 4.48 13.13
C PRO A 87 12.18 4.35 12.80
N SER A 88 11.33 5.25 13.31
CA SER A 88 9.91 5.25 12.94
C SER A 88 9.72 5.59 11.47
N GLY A 89 10.51 6.51 10.95
CA GLY A 89 10.47 6.88 9.55
C GLY A 89 10.88 5.78 8.59
N LEU A 90 11.95 5.05 8.90
CA LEU A 90 12.38 3.91 8.09
C LEU A 90 11.30 2.82 8.03
N ILE A 91 10.71 2.45 9.17
CA ILE A 91 9.63 1.46 9.20
C ILE A 91 8.41 1.96 8.42
N PHE A 92 8.05 3.24 8.55
CA PHE A 92 6.91 3.81 7.84
C PHE A 92 7.09 3.75 6.32
N ILE A 93 8.25 4.16 5.80
CA ILE A 93 8.55 4.10 4.37
C ILE A 93 8.56 2.65 3.86
N ASP A 94 9.15 1.73 4.61
CA ASP A 94 9.16 0.31 4.26
C ASP A 94 7.74 -0.27 4.19
N MET A 95 6.83 0.15 5.09
CA MET A 95 5.43 -0.24 5.03
C MET A 95 4.74 0.30 3.77
N LEU A 96 4.92 1.58 3.44
CA LEU A 96 4.35 2.17 2.22
C LEU A 96 4.80 1.44 0.94
N ASN A 97 6.08 1.08 0.87
CA ASN A 97 6.62 0.33 -0.26
C ASN A 97 6.00 -1.07 -0.37
N ASN A 98 5.74 -1.75 0.75
CA ASN A 98 5.07 -3.05 0.71
C ASN A 98 3.60 -2.92 0.28
N PHE A 99 2.89 -1.85 0.67
CA PHE A 99 1.52 -1.62 0.19
C PHE A 99 1.46 -1.37 -1.32
N GLU A 100 2.38 -0.56 -1.86
CA GLU A 100 2.45 -0.35 -3.32
C GLU A 100 2.76 -1.64 -4.07
N LYS A 101 3.72 -2.44 -3.61
CA LYS A 101 4.01 -3.74 -4.24
C LYS A 101 2.82 -4.69 -4.23
N ILE A 102 1.98 -4.67 -3.19
CA ILE A 102 0.72 -5.44 -3.19
C ILE A 102 -0.24 -4.89 -4.27
N GLY A 103 -0.33 -3.57 -4.43
CA GLY A 103 -1.07 -2.92 -5.49
C GLY A 103 -0.60 -3.31 -6.89
N ASP A 104 0.71 -3.29 -7.16
CA ASP A 104 1.31 -3.73 -8.43
C ASP A 104 0.91 -5.18 -8.77
N HIS A 105 1.06 -6.08 -7.80
CA HIS A 105 0.70 -7.49 -7.99
C HIS A 105 -0.80 -7.66 -8.21
N ALA A 106 -1.63 -6.86 -7.53
CA ALA A 106 -3.07 -6.86 -7.74
C ALA A 106 -3.44 -6.39 -9.16
N LEU A 107 -2.77 -5.36 -9.69
CA LEU A 107 -2.97 -4.90 -11.07
C LEU A 107 -2.58 -5.98 -12.08
N ASN A 108 -1.46 -6.68 -11.85
CA ASN A 108 -1.05 -7.81 -12.70
C ASN A 108 -2.13 -8.90 -12.74
N ILE A 109 -2.76 -9.21 -11.61
CA ILE A 109 -3.88 -10.17 -11.56
C ILE A 109 -5.10 -9.62 -12.31
N ALA A 110 -5.45 -8.35 -12.15
CA ALA A 110 -6.57 -7.73 -12.86
C ALA A 110 -6.40 -7.80 -14.39
N GLN A 111 -5.18 -7.59 -14.87
CA GLN A 111 -4.81 -7.71 -16.29
C GLN A 111 -5.01 -9.14 -16.80
N ILE A 112 -4.63 -10.15 -16.01
CA ILE A 112 -4.85 -11.57 -16.33
C ILE A 112 -6.36 -11.89 -16.39
N ILE A 113 -7.14 -11.45 -15.40
CA ILE A 113 -8.60 -11.64 -15.37
C ILE A 113 -9.25 -10.99 -16.60
N SER A 114 -8.76 -9.83 -17.03
CA SER A 114 -9.29 -9.07 -18.17
C SER A 114 -8.78 -9.55 -19.54
N GLY A 115 -7.91 -10.57 -19.58
CA GLY A 115 -7.36 -11.11 -20.82
C GLY A 115 -6.37 -10.20 -21.57
N LYS A 116 -5.93 -9.09 -20.95
CA LYS A 116 -4.88 -8.21 -21.49
C LYS A 116 -3.55 -8.58 -20.83
N ARG A 117 -2.81 -9.52 -21.42
CA ARG A 117 -1.40 -9.74 -21.03
C ARG A 117 -0.53 -8.64 -21.62
N ILE A 118 0.28 -7.98 -20.79
CA ILE A 118 1.47 -7.23 -21.24
C ILE A 118 2.65 -7.88 -20.51
N PHE A 119 3.57 -8.48 -21.29
CA PHE A 119 4.83 -9.03 -20.79
C PHE A 119 5.88 -7.93 -20.66
#